data_AF-A0A967GQV2-F1
#
_entry.id   AF-A0A967GQV2-F1
#
_cell.length_a   1.000
_cell.length_b   1.000
_cell.length_c   1.000
_cell.angle_alpha   90.00
_cell.angle_beta   90.00
_cell.angle_gamma   90.00
#
_symmetry.space_group_name_H-M   'P 1'
#
loop_
_entity.id
_entity.type
_entity.pdbx_description
1 polymer ?
#
loop_
_entity_poly.entity_id
_entity_poly.type
_entity_poly.pdbx_seq_one_letter_code
_entity_poly.pdbx_strand_id
1 'polypeptide(L)'
;MSHKEVLTAGQSGGAELPDSATSFLDVVKSGKSFSGRERHCVFLNLQNGRFADTSALSGVDLPDDGRGVGLVDWNHDGRVDLCLANRNGPQLRLLQNDFASPGHFLALRLQGTSANRDAIGARVELHLEGAATPLLRTVRAGDAFLSQSTKWLHFGLGETTAIDRLVVHWPGREPEA
;
A
#
# COMPACT_ATOMS: atom_id res chain seq x y z
N MET A 1 45.83 16.35 63.84
CA MET A 1 44.53 16.74 63.27
C MET A 1 44.75 18.01 62.47
N SER A 2 44.72 17.91 61.14
CA SER A 2 44.84 19.06 60.23
C SER A 2 43.68 18.94 59.26
N HIS A 3 42.78 19.93 59.30
CA HIS A 3 41.57 19.98 58.50
C HIS A 3 41.91 20.31 57.05
N LYS A 4 41.38 19.51 56.13
CA LYS A 4 41.32 19.80 54.69
C LYS A 4 40.15 20.73 54.41
N GLU A 5 40.40 21.78 53.64
CA GLU A 5 39.43 22.37 52.70
C GLU A 5 40.18 22.71 51.42
N VAL A 6 39.86 21.99 50.34
CA VAL A 6 40.29 22.33 48.97
C VAL A 6 39.05 22.88 48.28
N LEU A 7 39.03 24.19 48.05
CA LEU A 7 38.01 24.90 47.29
C LEU A 7 38.07 24.45 45.82
N THR A 8 36.97 23.89 45.33
CA THR A 8 36.80 23.48 43.93
C THR A 8 36.61 24.72 43.06
N ALA A 9 37.50 24.94 42.09
CA ALA A 9 37.30 25.95 41.05
C ALA A 9 36.15 25.51 40.13
N GLY A 10 35.23 26.44 39.88
CA GLY A 10 33.93 26.19 39.25
C GLY A 10 34.00 25.56 37.88
N GLN A 11 33.07 24.62 37.62
CA GLN A 11 32.73 24.21 36.27
C GLN A 11 32.01 25.36 35.58
N SER A 12 32.69 26.02 34.65
CA SER A 12 32.07 26.91 33.68
C SER A 12 31.18 26.07 32.77
N GLY A 13 29.87 26.34 32.81
CA GLY A 13 28.90 25.79 31.88
C GLY A 13 29.24 26.20 30.45
N GLY A 14 29.77 25.25 29.69
CA GLY A 14 29.58 25.20 28.24
C GLY A 14 28.48 24.18 28.00
N ALA A 15 27.31 24.63 27.54
CA ALA A 15 26.32 23.72 27.01
C ALA A 15 26.94 23.03 25.79
N GLU A 16 27.31 21.76 25.92
CA GLU A 16 27.56 20.91 24.76
C GLU A 16 26.31 20.92 23.90
N LEU A 17 26.42 21.50 22.72
CA LEU A 17 25.43 21.28 21.67
C LEU A 17 25.39 19.77 21.44
N PRO A 18 24.21 19.12 21.50
CA PRO A 18 24.12 17.69 21.27
C PRO A 18 24.72 17.37 19.91
N ASP A 19 25.58 16.34 19.86
CA ASP A 19 26.27 15.86 18.66
C ASP A 19 25.36 16.01 17.45
N SER A 20 25.80 16.83 16.50
CA SER A 20 25.05 17.24 15.32
C SER A 20 24.78 16.12 14.31
N ALA A 21 24.90 14.87 14.75
CA ALA A 21 24.32 13.71 14.11
C ALA A 21 23.21 13.14 15.01
N THR A 22 22.09 13.86 15.12
CA THR A 22 20.82 13.12 15.15
C THR A 22 20.79 12.37 13.82
N SER A 23 21.24 11.12 13.83
CA SER A 23 21.31 10.33 12.60
C SER A 23 19.94 10.39 11.94
N PHE A 24 19.89 10.52 10.62
CA PHE A 24 18.63 10.40 9.89
C PHE A 24 17.86 9.14 10.33
N LEU A 25 18.58 8.07 10.68
CA LEU A 25 18.01 6.84 11.22
C LEU A 25 17.38 7.03 12.60
N ASP A 26 17.91 7.89 13.47
CA ASP A 26 17.33 8.18 14.78
C ASP A 26 16.06 9.01 14.65
N VAL A 27 16.00 9.93 13.69
CA VAL A 27 14.76 10.66 13.36
C VAL A 27 13.69 9.69 12.85
N VAL A 28 14.04 8.79 11.92
CA VAL A 28 13.12 7.77 11.39
C VAL A 28 12.67 6.79 12.48
N LYS A 29 13.57 6.36 13.36
CA LYS A 29 13.25 5.47 14.50
C LYS A 29 12.42 6.17 15.58
N SER A 30 12.60 7.47 15.77
CA SER A 30 11.85 8.25 16.76
C SER A 30 10.38 8.44 16.41
N GLY A 31 9.98 8.06 15.18
CA GLY A 31 8.59 8.14 14.72
C GLY A 31 8.10 9.58 14.53
N LYS A 32 9.00 10.55 14.40
CA LYS A 32 8.64 11.94 14.08
C LYS A 32 8.07 12.00 12.67
N SER A 33 6.93 12.67 12.51
CA SER A 33 6.30 12.92 11.21
C SER A 33 7.02 14.05 10.48
N PHE A 34 7.17 13.92 9.17
CA PHE A 34 7.77 14.94 8.31
C PHE A 34 6.72 15.86 7.65
N SER A 35 5.44 15.48 7.63
CA SER A 35 4.36 16.27 7.01
C SER A 35 3.12 16.51 7.90
N GLY A 36 3.20 16.29 9.21
CA GLY A 36 2.16 16.78 10.13
C GLY A 36 0.95 15.86 10.33
N ARG A 37 1.14 14.53 10.28
CA ARG A 37 0.07 13.52 10.48
C ARG A 37 -1.09 13.64 9.49
N GLU A 38 -0.77 13.86 8.22
CA GLU A 38 -1.75 13.71 7.13
C GLU A 38 -2.39 12.33 7.20
N ARG A 39 -3.73 12.28 7.29
CA ARG A 39 -4.43 11.02 7.46
C ARG A 39 -4.57 10.30 6.13
N HIS A 40 -4.64 8.97 6.18
CA HIS A 40 -4.89 8.19 4.97
C HIS A 40 -6.33 8.39 4.50
N CYS A 41 -6.52 8.52 3.18
CA CYS A 41 -7.82 8.72 2.59
C CYS A 41 -8.22 7.56 1.67
N VAL A 42 -9.50 7.19 1.69
CA VAL A 42 -10.10 6.21 0.76
C VAL A 42 -11.37 6.80 0.17
N PHE A 43 -11.42 6.84 -1.15
CA PHE A 43 -12.53 7.42 -1.90
C PHE A 43 -13.29 6.33 -2.66
N LEU A 44 -14.59 6.21 -2.39
CA LEU A 44 -15.49 5.30 -3.10
C LEU A 44 -15.98 5.94 -4.39
N ASN A 45 -15.75 5.28 -5.52
CA ASN A 45 -16.31 5.70 -6.81
C ASN A 45 -17.83 5.48 -6.83
N LEU A 46 -18.60 6.56 -7.04
CA LEU A 46 -20.07 6.55 -7.08
C LEU A 46 -20.64 6.25 -8.48
N GLN A 47 -19.78 5.88 -9.44
CA GLN A 47 -20.14 5.51 -10.82
C GLN A 47 -20.84 6.62 -11.62
N ASN A 48 -20.78 7.86 -11.15
CA ASN A 48 -21.36 9.04 -11.81
C ASN A 48 -20.32 10.17 -11.98
N GLY A 49 -19.04 9.79 -12.07
CA GLY A 49 -17.92 10.73 -12.15
C GLY A 49 -17.58 11.42 -10.83
N ARG A 50 -18.25 11.06 -9.73
CA ARG A 50 -17.98 11.57 -8.38
C ARG A 50 -17.45 10.47 -7.47
N PHE A 51 -16.77 10.91 -6.44
CA PHE A 51 -16.21 10.06 -5.40
C PHE A 51 -16.69 10.53 -4.03
N ALA A 52 -17.03 9.59 -3.15
CA ALA A 52 -17.33 9.87 -1.76
C ALA A 52 -16.09 9.59 -0.90
N ASP A 53 -15.76 10.51 0.01
CA ASP A 53 -14.79 10.23 1.06
C ASP A 53 -15.38 9.21 2.04
N THR A 54 -14.74 8.04 2.12
CA THR A 54 -15.13 6.92 2.99
C THR A 54 -14.03 6.58 4.01
N SER A 55 -13.07 7.47 4.19
CA SER A 55 -11.85 7.24 4.99
C SER A 55 -12.19 6.86 6.43
N ALA A 56 -13.09 7.62 7.06
CA ALA A 56 -13.53 7.35 8.43
C ALA A 56 -14.36 6.06 8.54
N LEU A 57 -15.23 5.78 7.56
CA LEU A 57 -16.11 4.61 7.58
C LEU A 57 -15.37 3.29 7.32
N SER A 58 -14.31 3.33 6.51
CA SER A 58 -13.46 2.19 6.21
C SER A 58 -12.45 1.87 7.32
N GLY A 59 -12.30 2.76 8.30
CA GLY A 59 -11.28 2.62 9.35
C GLY A 59 -9.85 2.93 8.88
N VAL A 60 -9.68 3.42 7.64
CA VAL A 60 -8.37 3.75 7.08
C VAL A 60 -7.87 5.13 7.53
N ASP A 61 -8.75 6.02 8.01
CA ASP A 61 -8.47 7.39 8.50
C ASP A 61 -7.57 7.43 9.77
N LEU A 62 -6.35 6.94 9.63
CA LEU A 62 -5.35 6.83 10.67
C LEU A 62 -4.41 8.04 10.60
N PRO A 63 -4.01 8.63 11.74
CA PRO A 63 -3.08 9.76 11.80
C PRO A 63 -1.61 9.33 11.61
N ASP A 64 -1.38 8.38 10.70
CA ASP A 64 -0.05 7.88 10.38
C ASP A 64 0.55 8.65 9.21
N ASP A 65 1.87 8.78 9.21
CA ASP A 65 2.61 9.45 8.14
C ASP A 65 2.91 8.45 7.01
N GLY A 66 1.86 8.08 6.27
CA GLY A 66 1.91 7.10 5.18
C GLY A 66 2.79 7.53 4.00
N ARG A 67 3.64 6.63 3.51
CA ARG A 67 4.53 6.86 2.37
C ARG A 67 4.54 5.75 1.33
N GLY A 68 3.86 4.64 1.58
CA GLY A 68 3.65 3.60 0.59
C GLY A 68 2.42 2.78 0.92
N VAL A 69 1.79 2.28 -0.14
CA VAL A 69 0.64 1.39 -0.04
C VAL A 69 0.79 0.26 -1.05
N GLY A 70 0.70 -0.98 -0.57
CA GLY A 70 0.65 -2.18 -1.39
C GLY A 70 -0.71 -2.84 -1.24
N LEU A 71 -1.32 -3.22 -2.37
CA LEU A 71 -2.54 -4.02 -2.38
C LEU A 71 -2.18 -5.51 -2.40
N VAL A 72 -2.82 -6.28 -1.52
CA VAL A 72 -2.61 -7.72 -1.36
C VAL A 72 -3.90 -8.37 -0.86
N ASP A 73 -4.27 -9.54 -1.38
CA ASP A 73 -5.22 -10.41 -0.68
C ASP A 73 -4.38 -11.32 0.24
N TRP A 74 -4.24 -10.96 1.52
CA TRP A 74 -3.26 -11.56 2.42
C TRP A 74 -3.67 -12.95 2.89
N ASN A 75 -4.97 -13.15 3.10
CA ASN A 75 -5.57 -14.38 3.61
C ASN A 75 -6.22 -15.23 2.51
N HIS A 76 -6.15 -14.79 1.24
CA HIS A 76 -6.69 -15.47 0.06
C HIS A 76 -8.22 -15.64 0.10
N ASP A 77 -8.94 -14.65 0.65
CA ASP A 77 -10.40 -14.70 0.76
C ASP A 77 -11.14 -13.86 -0.29
N GLY A 78 -10.40 -13.29 -1.23
CA GLY A 78 -10.92 -12.46 -2.32
C GLY A 78 -11.15 -11.00 -1.94
N ARG A 79 -10.96 -10.61 -0.68
CA ARG A 79 -11.00 -9.22 -0.23
C ARG A 79 -9.60 -8.65 -0.27
N VAL A 80 -9.42 -7.61 -1.09
CA VAL A 80 -8.12 -6.94 -1.19
C VAL A 80 -7.87 -6.13 0.08
N ASP A 81 -6.77 -6.43 0.75
CA ASP A 81 -6.23 -5.78 1.93
C ASP A 81 -5.21 -4.69 1.56
N LEU A 82 -4.87 -3.85 2.56
CA LEU A 82 -3.89 -2.77 2.42
C LEU A 82 -2.67 -3.03 3.31
N CYS A 83 -1.49 -3.00 2.71
CA CYS A 83 -0.21 -2.97 3.43
C CYS A 83 0.38 -1.56 3.34
N LEU A 84 0.47 -0.87 4.48
CA LEU A 84 0.88 0.53 4.56
C LEU A 84 2.26 0.66 5.19
N ALA A 85 3.13 1.42 4.55
CA ALA A 85 4.44 1.80 5.08
C ALA A 85 4.40 3.25 5.56
N ASN A 86 4.59 3.45 6.85
CA ASN A 86 4.53 4.74 7.53
C ASN A 86 5.92 5.19 7.98
N ARG A 87 6.14 6.50 8.04
CA ARG A 87 7.37 7.08 8.59
C ARG A 87 7.34 7.20 10.11
N ASN A 88 6.15 7.42 10.68
CA ASN A 88 5.94 7.40 12.11
C ASN A 88 5.57 5.98 12.60
N GLY A 89 5.49 5.83 13.92
CA GLY A 89 5.06 4.59 14.53
C GLY A 89 3.53 4.42 14.46
N PRO A 90 3.02 3.23 14.13
CA PRO A 90 3.74 2.03 13.68
C PRO A 90 4.13 2.11 12.19
N GLN A 91 5.35 1.65 11.88
CA GLN A 91 5.96 1.79 10.55
C GLN A 91 5.36 0.88 9.47
N LEU A 92 4.77 -0.24 9.86
CA LEU A 92 4.08 -1.15 8.96
C LEU A 92 2.70 -1.45 9.53
N ARG A 93 1.67 -1.33 8.70
CA ARG A 93 0.31 -1.79 9.04
C ARG A 93 -0.23 -2.68 7.94
N LEU A 94 -0.84 -3.78 8.34
CA LEU A 94 -1.73 -4.56 7.49
C LEU A 94 -3.16 -4.24 7.93
N LEU A 95 -3.96 -3.69 7.03
CA LEU A 95 -5.38 -3.47 7.22
C LEU A 95 -6.13 -4.52 6.42
N GLN A 96 -6.71 -5.48 7.14
CA GLN A 96 -7.51 -6.52 6.53
C GLN A 96 -8.91 -6.02 6.20
N ASN A 97 -9.38 -6.32 5.00
CA ASN A 97 -10.70 -5.96 4.53
C ASN A 97 -11.71 -7.03 4.97
N ASP A 98 -12.62 -6.65 5.87
CA ASP A 98 -13.61 -7.57 6.44
C ASP A 98 -15.05 -7.21 6.04
N PHE A 99 -15.23 -6.68 4.82
CA PHE A 99 -16.55 -6.34 4.31
C PHE A 99 -17.40 -7.62 4.10
N ALA A 100 -18.62 -7.63 4.64
CA ALA A 100 -19.43 -8.82 4.86
C ALA A 100 -19.90 -9.60 3.60
N SER A 101 -19.71 -9.07 2.39
CA SER A 101 -20.02 -9.80 1.15
C SER A 101 -19.05 -9.42 0.04
N PRO A 102 -18.00 -10.24 -0.22
CA PRO A 102 -17.11 -9.99 -1.35
C PRO A 102 -17.75 -10.31 -2.70
N GLY A 103 -18.90 -10.99 -2.71
CA GLY A 103 -19.42 -11.66 -3.90
C GLY A 103 -18.46 -12.73 -4.42
N HIS A 104 -18.62 -13.12 -5.67
CA HIS A 104 -17.65 -13.95 -6.38
C HIS A 104 -16.45 -13.12 -6.82
N PHE A 105 -15.28 -13.76 -6.89
CA PHE A 105 -14.06 -13.13 -7.39
C PHE A 105 -13.25 -14.11 -8.23
N LEU A 106 -12.39 -13.54 -9.08
CA LEU A 106 -11.34 -14.26 -9.80
C LEU A 106 -10.00 -13.60 -9.49
N ALA A 107 -9.04 -14.40 -9.04
CA ALA A 107 -7.65 -13.98 -8.84
C ALA A 107 -6.74 -14.72 -9.83
N LEU A 108 -5.95 -13.97 -10.59
CA LEU A 108 -5.05 -14.52 -11.61
C LEU A 108 -3.61 -14.12 -11.35
N ARG A 109 -2.69 -15.07 -11.51
CA ARG A 109 -1.26 -14.80 -11.57
C ARG A 109 -0.72 -15.26 -12.90
N LEU A 110 -0.27 -14.30 -13.71
CA LEU A 110 0.31 -14.60 -15.01
C LEU A 110 1.77 -15.02 -14.87
N GLN A 111 2.19 -15.94 -15.72
CA GLN A 111 3.58 -16.35 -15.85
C GLN A 111 3.97 -16.34 -17.33
N GLY A 112 4.89 -15.45 -17.69
CA GLY A 112 5.37 -15.37 -19.06
C GLY A 112 6.29 -16.55 -19.38
N THR A 113 6.01 -17.28 -20.46
CA THR A 113 6.89 -18.32 -21.01
C THR A 113 7.73 -17.78 -22.17
N SER A 114 7.11 -16.95 -23.00
CA SER A 114 7.72 -16.32 -24.18
C SER A 114 7.80 -14.78 -24.08
N ALA A 115 7.13 -14.19 -23.09
CA ALA A 115 7.29 -12.78 -22.70
C ALA A 115 8.22 -12.66 -21.48
N ASN A 116 8.36 -11.46 -20.90
CA ASN A 116 9.05 -11.34 -19.63
C ASN A 116 8.37 -12.23 -18.57
N ARG A 117 9.16 -12.94 -17.75
CA ARG A 117 8.67 -14.03 -16.88
C ARG A 117 7.60 -13.57 -15.88
N ASP A 118 7.67 -12.30 -15.49
CA ASP A 118 6.75 -11.67 -14.55
C ASP A 118 5.49 -11.10 -15.20
N ALA A 119 5.33 -11.24 -16.52
CA ALA A 119 4.22 -10.72 -17.30
C ALA A 119 4.01 -9.20 -17.17
N ILE A 120 5.04 -8.43 -16.76
CA ILE A 120 4.95 -6.98 -16.57
C ILE A 120 4.49 -6.31 -17.86
N GLY A 121 3.44 -5.50 -17.77
CA GLY A 121 2.80 -4.81 -18.89
C GLY A 121 1.67 -5.60 -19.54
N ALA A 122 1.48 -6.89 -19.21
CA ALA A 122 0.37 -7.68 -19.74
C ALA A 122 -0.97 -7.12 -19.25
N ARG A 123 -1.96 -7.09 -20.13
CA ARG A 123 -3.32 -6.65 -19.83
C ARG A 123 -4.27 -7.84 -19.91
N VAL A 124 -5.16 -7.96 -18.95
CA VAL A 124 -6.20 -9.00 -18.92
C VAL A 124 -7.56 -8.35 -19.01
N GLU A 125 -8.31 -8.72 -20.03
CA GLU A 125 -9.70 -8.37 -20.25
C GLU A 125 -10.58 -9.56 -19.85
N LEU A 126 -11.49 -9.34 -18.91
CA LEU A 126 -12.45 -10.34 -18.45
C LEU A 126 -13.85 -9.94 -18.88
N HIS A 127 -14.42 -10.69 -19.82
CA HIS A 127 -15.78 -10.54 -20.31
C HIS A 127 -16.71 -11.41 -19.48
N LEU A 128 -17.68 -10.78 -18.82
CA LEU A 128 -18.72 -11.46 -18.05
C LEU A 128 -20.00 -11.55 -18.88
N GLU A 129 -20.75 -12.63 -18.70
CA GLU A 129 -22.02 -12.80 -19.40
C GLU A 129 -22.99 -11.66 -19.05
N GLY A 130 -23.58 -11.02 -20.06
CA GLY A 130 -24.52 -9.91 -19.89
C GLY A 130 -23.88 -8.56 -19.51
N ALA A 131 -22.56 -8.47 -19.30
CA ALA A 131 -21.88 -7.20 -19.03
C ALA A 131 -21.55 -6.46 -20.33
N ALA A 132 -21.88 -5.17 -20.39
CA ALA A 132 -21.63 -4.33 -21.57
C ALA A 132 -20.13 -4.03 -21.80
N THR A 133 -19.33 -4.03 -20.74
CA THR A 133 -17.90 -3.70 -20.78
C THR A 133 -17.09 -4.74 -20.02
N PRO A 134 -15.91 -5.14 -20.52
CA PRO A 134 -15.04 -6.07 -19.81
C PRO A 134 -14.43 -5.41 -18.57
N LEU A 135 -14.07 -6.23 -17.58
CA LEU A 135 -13.19 -5.81 -16.50
C LEU A 135 -11.74 -5.86 -17.01
N LEU A 136 -10.98 -4.80 -16.77
CA LEU A 136 -9.59 -4.69 -17.21
C LEU A 136 -8.62 -4.65 -16.02
N ARG A 137 -7.53 -5.41 -16.10
CA ARG A 137 -6.38 -5.30 -15.19
C ARG A 137 -5.07 -5.35 -15.96
N THR A 138 -4.04 -4.73 -15.41
CA THR A 138 -2.69 -4.72 -16.00
C THR A 138 -1.69 -5.15 -14.94
N VAL A 139 -0.77 -6.05 -15.30
CA VAL A 139 0.37 -6.38 -14.43
C VAL A 139 1.35 -5.21 -14.47
N ARG A 140 1.65 -4.63 -13.31
CA ARG A 140 2.56 -3.47 -13.19
C ARG A 140 3.86 -3.84 -12.50
N ALA A 141 4.92 -3.11 -12.84
CA ALA A 141 6.19 -3.07 -12.11
C ALA A 141 6.46 -1.61 -11.72
N GLY A 142 5.85 -1.22 -10.63
CA GLY A 142 5.76 0.11 -10.06
C GLY A 142 4.28 0.51 -9.94
N ASP A 143 3.74 0.51 -8.73
CA ASP A 143 2.49 1.21 -8.42
C ASP A 143 2.49 1.81 -7.02
N ALA A 144 1.62 2.80 -6.84
CA ALA A 144 1.65 3.69 -5.69
C ALA A 144 3.03 4.35 -5.48
N PHE A 145 3.16 5.18 -4.45
CA PHE A 145 4.40 5.89 -4.16
C PHE A 145 5.31 5.01 -3.28
N LEU A 146 6.57 4.82 -3.67
CA LEU A 146 7.58 4.04 -2.92
C LEU A 146 7.15 2.60 -2.54
N SER A 147 6.27 1.99 -3.33
CA SER A 147 5.69 0.69 -3.04
C SER A 147 5.48 -0.15 -4.31
N GLN A 148 5.00 -1.38 -4.12
CA GLN A 148 4.60 -2.28 -5.18
C GLN A 148 3.53 -3.22 -4.65
N SER A 149 2.35 -3.22 -5.27
CA SER A 149 1.29 -4.19 -5.01
C SER A 149 1.66 -5.56 -5.57
N THR A 150 0.97 -6.60 -5.13
CA THR A 150 1.23 -7.95 -5.63
C THR A 150 0.95 -8.08 -7.14
N LYS A 151 1.51 -9.12 -7.76
CA LYS A 151 1.25 -9.45 -9.18
C LYS A 151 -0.06 -10.22 -9.39
N TRP A 152 -0.85 -10.43 -8.35
CA TRP A 152 -2.17 -11.03 -8.46
C TRP A 152 -3.16 -10.02 -9.01
N LEU A 153 -3.81 -10.36 -10.11
CA LEU A 153 -4.87 -9.57 -10.71
C LEU A 153 -6.20 -10.00 -10.10
N HIS A 154 -6.81 -9.11 -9.30
CA HIS A 154 -8.11 -9.34 -8.69
C HIS A 154 -9.25 -8.73 -9.50
N PHE A 155 -10.24 -9.57 -9.78
CA PHE A 155 -11.51 -9.21 -10.42
C PHE A 155 -12.65 -9.55 -9.46
N GLY A 156 -13.39 -8.52 -9.01
CA GLY A 156 -14.66 -8.73 -8.32
C GLY A 156 -15.76 -8.98 -9.35
N LEU A 157 -16.49 -10.07 -9.22
CA LEU A 157 -17.54 -10.51 -10.13
C LEU A 157 -18.95 -10.21 -9.60
N GLY A 158 -19.06 -9.80 -8.33
CA GLY A 158 -20.35 -9.60 -7.68
C GLY A 158 -21.13 -10.91 -7.61
N GLU A 159 -22.40 -10.89 -7.99
CA GLU A 159 -23.25 -12.10 -7.99
C GLU A 159 -23.07 -12.94 -9.26
N THR A 160 -22.29 -12.49 -10.24
CA THR A 160 -22.12 -13.20 -11.51
C THR A 160 -21.17 -14.38 -11.36
N THR A 161 -21.61 -15.56 -11.79
CA THR A 161 -20.78 -16.78 -11.83
C THR A 161 -20.32 -17.17 -13.23
N ALA A 162 -20.79 -16.48 -14.27
CA ALA A 162 -20.53 -16.81 -15.67
C ALA A 162 -19.51 -15.86 -16.31
N ILE A 163 -18.38 -16.43 -16.72
CA ILE A 163 -17.34 -15.77 -17.50
C ILE A 163 -17.52 -16.21 -18.95
N ASP A 164 -17.71 -15.25 -19.86
CA ASP A 164 -17.83 -15.51 -21.30
C ASP A 164 -16.44 -15.74 -21.91
N ARG A 165 -15.50 -14.82 -21.65
CA ARG A 165 -14.15 -14.89 -22.21
C ARG A 165 -13.13 -14.16 -21.35
N LEU A 166 -11.90 -14.66 -21.34
CA LEU A 166 -10.74 -14.01 -20.75
C LEU A 166 -9.70 -13.81 -21.86
N VAL A 167 -9.23 -12.59 -22.07
CA VAL A 167 -8.22 -12.28 -23.09
C VAL A 167 -6.99 -11.70 -22.41
N VAL A 168 -5.82 -12.28 -22.68
CA VAL A 168 -4.52 -11.81 -22.20
C VAL A 168 -3.76 -11.15 -23.35
N HIS A 169 -3.53 -9.85 -23.24
CA HIS A 169 -2.68 -9.10 -24.14
C HIS A 169 -1.27 -9.05 -23.58
N TRP A 170 -0.37 -9.82 -24.17
CA TRP A 170 1.04 -9.87 -23.79
C TRP A 170 1.83 -8.71 -24.42
N PRO A 171 2.78 -8.07 -23.70
CA PRO A 171 3.60 -7.01 -24.26
C PRO A 171 4.42 -7.49 -25.45
N GLY A 172 4.29 -6.77 -26.58
CA GLY A 172 5.04 -7.07 -27.81
C GLY A 172 4.60 -8.36 -28.52
N ARG A 173 3.39 -8.85 -28.26
CA ARG A 173 2.84 -10.07 -28.88
C ARG A 173 1.36 -9.91 -29.22
N GLU A 174 0.87 -10.83 -30.04
CA GLU A 174 -0.57 -10.97 -30.29
C GLU A 174 -1.31 -11.42 -29.01
N PRO A 175 -2.59 -11.06 -28.86
CA PRO A 175 -3.41 -11.49 -27.73
C PRO A 175 -3.65 -13.00 -27.73
N GLU A 176 -3.76 -13.57 -26.52
CA GLU A 176 -4.12 -14.97 -26.26
C GLU A 176 -5.51 -14.99 -25.60
N ALA A 177 -6.42 -15.86 -26.05
CA ALA A 177 -7.80 -15.97 -25.57
C ALA A 177 -8.07 -17.35 -24.98
#